data_AF-A0A7Y7WUT6-F1
#
_entry.id   AF-A0A7Y7WUT6-F1
#
_cell.length_a   1.000
_cell.length_b   1.000
_cell.length_c   1.000
_cell.angle_alpha   90.00
_cell.angle_beta   90.00
_cell.angle_gamma   90.00
#
_symmetry.space_group_name_H-M   'P 1'
#
loop_
_entity.id
_entity.type
_entity.pdbx_description
1 polymer ?
#
loop_
_entity_poly.entity_id
_entity_poly.type
_entity_poly.pdbx_seq_one_letter_code
_entity_poly.pdbx_strand_id
1 'polypeptide(L)'
;MAKKITPDPPPVSNGPVKSTRPDAARLLDTLGLTLSKTIDYDDPFRPTIFAIQPGVHAQDALTYVSKLLAVAELNGDEISLHTNPVERSLFWGMLHSVEMARAVVDALLEGSTSDHHASP
;
A
#
# COMPACT_ATOMS: atom_id res chain seq x y z
N MET A 1 -41.20 45.00 -21.96
CA MET A 1 -41.18 43.59 -22.42
C MET A 1 -39.72 43.16 -22.56
N ALA A 2 -39.16 42.49 -21.56
CA ALA A 2 -37.75 42.10 -21.53
C ALA A 2 -37.61 40.64 -22.02
N LYS A 3 -36.86 40.43 -23.11
CA LYS A 3 -36.55 39.08 -23.62
C LYS A 3 -35.36 38.52 -22.83
N LYS A 4 -35.61 37.48 -22.03
CA LYS A 4 -34.60 36.70 -21.32
C LYS A 4 -33.79 35.90 -22.35
N ILE A 5 -32.53 36.28 -22.56
CA ILE A 5 -31.58 35.54 -23.38
C ILE A 5 -30.95 34.48 -22.46
N THR A 6 -31.35 33.23 -22.62
CA THR A 6 -30.72 32.10 -21.93
C THR A 6 -29.51 31.67 -22.76
N PRO A 7 -28.30 31.54 -22.19
CA PRO A 7 -27.15 31.03 -22.93
C PRO A 7 -27.30 29.51 -23.15
N ASP A 8 -26.93 29.04 -24.34
CA ASP A 8 -26.89 27.62 -24.66
C ASP A 8 -25.92 26.86 -23.75
N PRO A 9 -26.25 25.64 -23.32
CA PRO A 9 -25.34 24.79 -22.57
C PRO A 9 -24.16 24.35 -23.46
N PRO A 10 -22.95 24.18 -22.89
CA PRO A 10 -21.81 23.71 -23.65
C PRO A 10 -22.07 22.29 -24.17
N PRO A 11 -21.52 21.92 -25.34
CA PRO A 11 -21.66 20.57 -25.87
C PRO A 11 -21.02 19.57 -24.92
N VAL A 12 -21.81 18.60 -24.48
CA VAL A 12 -21.34 17.47 -23.67
C VAL A 12 -20.46 16.61 -24.57
N SER A 13 -19.14 16.71 -24.38
CA SER A 13 -18.18 15.85 -25.09
C SER A 13 -18.26 14.45 -24.52
N ASN A 14 -19.14 13.62 -25.09
CA ASN A 14 -19.24 12.18 -24.82
C ASN A 14 -18.13 11.40 -25.56
N GLY A 15 -16.90 11.90 -25.52
CA GLY A 15 -15.75 11.11 -25.92
C GLY A 15 -15.43 10.10 -24.83
N PRO A 16 -15.11 8.83 -25.16
CA PRO A 16 -14.54 7.94 -24.16
C PRO A 16 -13.24 8.59 -23.70
N VAL A 17 -13.21 9.07 -22.46
CA VAL A 17 -11.97 9.44 -21.80
C VAL A 17 -11.21 8.13 -21.69
N LYS A 18 -10.38 7.84 -22.69
CA LYS A 18 -9.46 6.73 -22.67
C LYS A 18 -8.55 7.03 -21.50
N SER A 19 -8.85 6.41 -20.37
CA SER A 19 -8.05 6.51 -19.17
C SER A 19 -6.68 5.98 -19.54
N THR A 20 -5.77 6.88 -19.90
CA THR A 20 -4.35 6.60 -20.13
C THR A 20 -3.65 6.37 -18.79
N ARG A 21 -4.37 5.81 -17.80
CA ARG A 21 -3.74 5.33 -16.58
C ARG A 21 -2.95 4.10 -17.03
N PRO A 22 -1.60 4.10 -16.92
CA PRO A 22 -0.84 2.90 -17.20
C PRO A 22 -1.45 1.74 -16.42
N ASP A 23 -1.63 0.58 -17.07
CA ASP A 23 -2.17 -0.65 -16.47
C ASP A 23 -1.56 -0.83 -15.08
N ALA A 24 -2.35 -0.61 -14.04
CA ALA A 24 -1.87 -0.70 -12.66
C ALA A 24 -1.39 -2.13 -12.36
N ALA A 25 -1.96 -3.13 -13.04
CA ALA A 25 -1.53 -4.52 -13.02
C ALA A 25 -0.05 -4.72 -13.35
N ARG A 26 0.51 -3.89 -14.24
CA ARG A 26 1.92 -4.00 -14.64
C ARG A 26 2.88 -3.25 -13.73
N LEU A 27 2.40 -2.45 -12.77
CA LEU A 27 3.29 -1.62 -11.96
C LEU A 27 4.16 -2.44 -11.02
N LEU A 28 3.62 -3.47 -10.36
CA LEU A 28 4.46 -4.36 -9.54
C LEU A 28 5.37 -5.25 -10.39
N ASP A 29 4.95 -5.62 -11.60
CA ASP A 29 5.80 -6.33 -12.57
C ASP A 29 6.94 -5.43 -13.09
N THR A 30 6.76 -4.11 -13.07
CA THR A 30 7.83 -3.16 -13.43
C THR A 30 8.84 -2.95 -12.31
N LEU A 31 8.52 -3.35 -11.07
CA LEU A 31 9.50 -3.35 -9.98
C LEU A 31 10.49 -4.49 -10.19
N GLY A 32 11.77 -4.21 -9.93
CA GLY A 32 12.80 -5.24 -9.95
C GLY A 32 12.55 -6.32 -8.90
N LEU A 33 13.16 -7.49 -9.09
CA LEU A 33 13.20 -8.53 -8.07
C LEU A 33 13.93 -8.04 -6.82
N THR A 34 13.62 -8.63 -5.66
CA THR A 34 14.37 -8.36 -4.44
C THR A 34 15.86 -8.58 -4.66
N LEU A 35 16.66 -7.69 -4.10
CA LEU A 35 18.09 -7.89 -3.96
C LEU A 35 18.38 -8.52 -2.60
N SER A 36 19.51 -9.22 -2.51
CA SER A 36 20.01 -9.68 -1.23
C SER A 36 20.29 -8.47 -0.34
N LYS A 37 19.61 -8.39 0.81
CA LYS A 37 19.79 -7.30 1.77
C LYS A 37 19.82 -7.87 3.19
N THR A 38 20.91 -7.61 3.90
CA THR A 38 21.05 -7.95 5.32
C THR A 38 20.11 -7.07 6.15
N ILE A 39 19.44 -7.66 7.14
CA ILE A 39 18.65 -6.94 8.14
C ILE A 39 19.62 -6.42 9.21
N ASP A 40 19.99 -5.14 9.09
CA ASP A 40 20.90 -4.51 10.04
C ASP A 40 20.20 -4.33 11.40
N TYR A 41 20.91 -4.70 12.45
CA TYR A 41 20.56 -4.34 13.83
C TYR A 41 21.56 -3.26 14.25
N ASP A 42 21.15 -2.28 15.05
CA ASP A 42 22.01 -1.19 15.56
C ASP A 42 23.22 -1.66 16.42
N ASP A 43 23.56 -2.96 16.42
CA ASP A 43 24.75 -3.53 17.03
C ASP A 43 25.83 -3.82 15.96
N PRO A 44 26.81 -2.92 15.76
CA PRO A 44 27.85 -3.06 14.73
C PRO A 44 28.82 -4.23 15.00
N PHE A 45 28.72 -4.89 16.16
CA PHE A 45 29.60 -6.01 16.53
C PHE A 45 28.96 -7.37 16.34
N ARG A 46 27.69 -7.44 15.90
CA ARG A 46 27.00 -8.70 15.66
C ARG A 46 26.81 -8.94 14.15
N PRO A 47 27.29 -10.07 13.61
CA PRO A 47 26.99 -10.41 12.23
C PRO A 47 25.48 -10.57 12.07
N THR A 48 24.92 -9.92 11.05
CA THR A 48 23.52 -10.09 10.68
C THR A 48 23.29 -11.53 10.23
N ILE A 49 22.39 -12.23 10.91
CA ILE A 49 22.03 -13.63 10.61
C ILE A 49 20.83 -13.76 9.67
N PHE A 50 20.12 -12.66 9.38
CA PHE A 50 18.96 -12.64 8.51
C PHE A 50 19.17 -11.75 7.29
N ALA A 51 18.85 -12.27 6.12
CA ALA A 51 18.87 -11.48 4.89
C ALA A 51 17.61 -11.76 4.06
N ILE A 52 17.16 -10.72 3.37
CA ILE A 52 16.14 -10.85 2.32
C ILE A 52 16.75 -11.68 1.19
N GLN A 53 16.06 -12.73 0.76
CA GLN A 53 16.50 -13.56 -0.35
C GLN A 53 16.39 -12.77 -1.67
N PRO A 54 17.37 -12.87 -2.57
CA PRO A 54 17.27 -12.25 -3.89
C PRO A 54 16.29 -13.02 -4.79
N GLY A 55 15.76 -12.34 -5.81
CA GLY A 55 14.96 -12.97 -6.85
C GLY A 55 13.47 -13.16 -6.52
N VAL A 56 12.99 -12.61 -5.41
CA VAL A 56 11.56 -12.64 -5.04
C VAL A 56 10.82 -11.54 -5.78
N HIS A 57 9.66 -11.85 -6.35
CA HIS A 57 8.82 -10.86 -7.01
C HIS A 57 8.27 -9.84 -6.01
N ALA A 58 8.13 -8.58 -6.44
CA ALA A 58 7.62 -7.51 -5.58
C ALA A 58 6.23 -7.83 -5.01
N GLN A 59 5.35 -8.45 -5.80
CA GLN A 59 4.03 -8.88 -5.34
C GLN A 59 4.10 -9.90 -4.20
N ASP A 60 4.96 -10.92 -4.31
CA ASP A 60 5.13 -11.92 -3.25
C ASP A 60 5.72 -11.29 -1.99
N ALA A 61 6.77 -10.48 -2.15
CA ALA A 61 7.41 -9.77 -1.04
C ALA A 61 6.42 -8.86 -0.29
N LEU A 62 5.64 -8.05 -1.02
CA LEU A 62 4.61 -7.19 -0.45
C LEU A 62 3.47 -7.98 0.21
N THR A 63 3.08 -9.13 -0.36
CA THR A 63 2.10 -10.03 0.26
C THR A 63 2.59 -10.53 1.63
N TYR A 64 3.86 -10.90 1.74
CA TYR A 64 4.45 -11.27 3.03
C TYR A 64 4.52 -10.08 4.00
N VAL A 65 4.90 -8.90 3.53
CA VAL A 65 4.94 -7.68 4.37
C VAL A 65 3.55 -7.35 4.91
N SER A 66 2.50 -7.39 4.07
CA SER A 66 1.12 -7.18 4.53
C SER A 66 0.77 -8.13 5.68
N LYS A 67 1.04 -9.44 5.53
CA LYS A 67 0.78 -10.43 6.60
C LYS A 67 1.52 -10.11 7.89
N LEU A 68 2.79 -9.69 7.82
CA LEU A 68 3.57 -9.29 8.99
C LEU A 68 2.98 -8.05 9.68
N LEU A 69 2.54 -7.06 8.90
CA LEU A 69 1.89 -5.86 9.43
C LEU A 69 0.53 -6.19 10.09
N ALA A 70 -0.26 -7.11 9.53
CA ALA A 70 -1.49 -7.60 10.17
C ALA A 70 -1.20 -8.23 11.54
N VAL A 71 -0.16 -9.04 11.65
CA VAL A 71 0.23 -9.64 12.94
C VAL A 71 0.68 -8.55 13.92
N ALA A 72 1.40 -7.53 13.44
CA ALA A 72 1.82 -6.41 14.26
C ALA A 72 0.62 -5.59 14.77
N GLU A 73 -0.41 -5.38 13.95
CA GLU A 73 -1.67 -4.73 14.34
C GLU A 73 -2.39 -5.52 15.43
N LEU A 74 -2.62 -6.82 15.21
CA LEU A 74 -3.29 -7.69 16.18
C LEU A 74 -2.55 -7.74 17.52
N ASN A 75 -1.22 -7.87 17.48
CA ASN A 75 -0.40 -7.83 18.70
C ASN A 75 -0.48 -6.45 19.36
N GLY A 76 -0.55 -5.39 18.56
CA GLY A 76 -0.59 -4.03 19.08
C GLY A 76 -1.90 -3.71 19.77
N ASP A 77 -3.03 -4.12 19.22
CA ASP A 77 -4.34 -4.00 19.87
C ASP A 77 -4.32 -4.64 21.26
N GLU A 78 -3.80 -5.87 21.39
CA GLU A 78 -3.69 -6.58 22.66
C GLU A 78 -2.76 -5.85 23.66
N ILE A 79 -1.60 -5.36 23.20
CA ILE A 79 -0.66 -4.61 24.04
C ILE A 79 -1.29 -3.28 24.52
N SER A 80 -2.06 -2.60 23.65
CA SER A 80 -2.67 -1.29 23.94
C SER A 80 -3.62 -1.34 25.16
N LEU A 81 -4.23 -2.50 25.43
CA LEU A 81 -5.10 -2.74 26.57
C LEU A 81 -4.34 -2.63 27.90
N HIS A 82 -3.05 -2.96 27.90
CA HIS A 82 -2.23 -3.15 29.11
C HIS A 82 -1.29 -1.97 29.42
N THR A 83 -1.21 -0.96 28.54
CA THR A 83 -0.31 0.20 28.72
C THR A 83 -0.89 1.26 29.66
N ASN A 84 -0.04 2.08 30.29
CA ASN A 84 -0.53 3.25 31.03
C ASN A 84 -1.02 4.35 30.06
N PRO A 85 -1.80 5.36 30.50
CA PRO A 85 -2.38 6.36 29.59
C PRO A 85 -1.38 7.13 28.71
N VAL A 86 -0.18 7.43 29.22
CA VAL A 86 0.84 8.16 28.46
C VAL A 86 1.46 7.24 27.41
N GLU A 87 1.91 6.06 27.82
CA GLU A 87 2.43 5.04 26.90
C GLU A 87 1.40 4.64 25.85
N ARG A 88 0.13 4.54 26.22
CA ARG A 88 -0.97 4.24 25.31
C ARG A 88 -1.05 5.25 24.17
N SER A 89 -0.92 6.56 24.44
CA SER A 89 -0.95 7.58 23.37
C SER A 89 0.22 7.46 22.39
N LEU A 90 1.43 7.18 22.90
CA LEU A 90 2.62 6.95 22.07
C LEU A 90 2.47 5.67 21.25
N PHE A 91 1.96 4.62 21.90
CA PHE A 91 1.70 3.32 21.31
C PHE A 91 0.67 3.40 20.19
N TRP A 92 -0.44 4.12 20.38
CA TRP A 92 -1.43 4.35 19.32
C TRP A 92 -0.84 5.09 18.12
N GLY A 93 0.02 6.08 18.34
CA GLY A 93 0.71 6.77 17.24
C GLY A 93 1.59 5.82 16.42
N MET A 94 2.29 4.90 17.09
CA MET A 94 3.06 3.85 16.43
C MET A 94 2.15 2.84 15.70
N LEU A 95 1.10 2.35 16.35
CA LEU A 95 0.15 1.38 15.79
C LEU A 95 -0.52 1.94 14.52
N HIS A 96 -0.92 3.21 14.54
CA HIS A 96 -1.48 3.85 13.36
C HIS A 96 -0.49 3.93 12.19
N SER A 97 0.80 4.08 12.47
CA SER A 97 1.83 4.02 11.42
C SER A 97 1.92 2.63 10.77
N VAL A 98 1.67 1.56 11.54
CA VAL A 98 1.60 0.18 11.04
C VAL A 98 0.34 -0.01 10.19
N GLU A 99 -0.83 0.40 10.68
CA GLU A 99 -2.11 0.33 9.95
C GLU A 99 -2.02 1.04 8.59
N MET A 100 -1.44 2.25 8.59
CA MET A 100 -1.25 3.03 7.37
C MET A 100 -0.27 2.34 6.40
N ALA A 101 0.81 1.75 6.91
CA ALA A 101 1.74 0.99 6.08
C ALA A 101 1.04 -0.23 5.45
N ARG A 102 0.22 -0.96 6.21
CA ARG A 102 -0.55 -2.10 5.71
C ARG A 102 -1.55 -1.67 4.64
N ALA A 103 -2.32 -0.62 4.90
CA ALA A 103 -3.30 -0.09 3.95
C ALA A 103 -2.66 0.31 2.61
N VAL A 104 -1.48 0.93 2.63
CA VAL A 104 -0.73 1.26 1.41
C VAL A 104 -0.27 0.00 0.68
N VAL A 105 0.23 -1.01 1.39
CA VAL A 105 0.66 -2.29 0.78
C VAL A 105 -0.52 -3.02 0.16
N ASP A 106 -1.64 -3.12 0.87
CA ASP A 106 -2.86 -3.78 0.39
C ASP A 106 -3.40 -3.06 -0.85
N ALA A 107 -3.42 -1.72 -0.86
CA ALA A 107 -3.81 -0.94 -2.04
C ALA A 107 -2.90 -1.17 -3.27
N LEU A 108 -1.59 -1.35 -3.06
CA LEU A 108 -0.66 -1.68 -4.14
C LEU A 108 -0.92 -3.09 -4.72
N LEU A 109 -1.25 -4.06 -3.87
CA LEU A 109 -1.57 -5.45 -4.28
C LEU A 109 -2.95 -5.54 -4.98
N GLU A 110 -3.95 -4.81 -4.50
CA GLU A 110 -5.26 -4.73 -5.16
C GLU A 110 -5.15 -4.08 -6.55
N GLY A 111 -4.37 -2.99 -6.64
CA GLY A 111 -4.06 -2.34 -7.91
C GLY A 111 -3.35 -3.25 -8.91
N SER A 112 -2.57 -4.23 -8.43
CA SER A 112 -1.84 -5.15 -9.32
C SER A 112 -2.70 -6.32 -9.84
N THR A 113 -3.82 -6.64 -9.19
CA THR A 113 -4.65 -7.82 -9.51
C THR A 113 -5.90 -7.50 -10.35
N SER A 114 -6.27 -6.21 -10.43
CA SER A 114 -7.55 -5.74 -10.98
C SER A 114 -7.75 -5.96 -12.50
N ASP A 115 -6.74 -6.42 -13.26
CA ASP A 115 -6.84 -6.64 -14.72
C ASP A 115 -6.99 -8.12 -15.14
N HIS A 116 -6.95 -9.10 -14.23
CA HIS A 116 -7.10 -10.52 -14.63
C HIS A 116 -8.57 -10.96 -14.84
N HIS A 117 -9.55 -10.11 -14.53
CA HIS A 117 -10.99 -10.41 -14.59
C HIS A 117 -11.73 -9.56 -15.66
N ALA A 118 -11.11 -9.36 -16.83
CA ALA A 118 -11.76 -8.73 -17.98
C ALA A 118 -11.41 -9.44 -19.29
N SER A 119 -11.85 -10.70 -19.45
CA SER A 119 -11.99 -11.36 -20.77
C SER A 119 -12.94 -12.56 -20.69
N PRO A 120 -14.11 -12.49 -21.35
CA PRO A 120 -14.73 -13.61 -22.07
C PRO A 120 -14.38 -13.57 -23.57
#